data_AF-A0A6M1MJK2-F1
#
_entry.id   AF-A0A6M1MJK2-F1
#
_cell.length_a   1.000
_cell.length_b   1.000
_cell.length_c   1.000
_cell.angle_alpha   90.00
_cell.angle_beta   90.00
_cell.angle_gamma   90.00
#
_symmetry.space_group_name_H-M   'P 1'
#
loop_
_entity.id
_entity.type
_entity.pdbx_description
1 polymer ?
#
loop_
_entity_poly.entity_id
_entity_poly.type
_entity_poly.pdbx_seq_one_letter_code
_entity_poly.pdbx_strand_id
1 'polypeptide(L)'
;MHRRDVLVAWAFVIGLWFAIIFVALATWNLAPDGTARTILLIAGAIVLLFNTAAILAMLRHYREDRDFMYGLDIKFLDEARGRRG
;
A
#
# COMPACT_ATOMS: atom_id res chain seq x y z
N MET A 1 -2.37 -15.37 -8.03
CA MET A 1 -1.21 -14.58 -7.59
C MET A 1 -1.63 -13.21 -7.09
N HIS A 2 -2.21 -12.34 -7.91
CA HIS A 2 -2.57 -10.96 -7.55
C HIS A 2 -3.29 -10.75 -6.20
N ARG A 3 -4.32 -11.54 -5.87
CA ARG A 3 -5.06 -11.40 -4.60
C ARG A 3 -4.19 -11.71 -3.37
N ARG A 4 -3.18 -12.57 -3.50
CA ARG A 4 -2.23 -12.89 -2.43
C ARG A 4 -1.21 -11.77 -2.25
N ASP A 5 -0.72 -11.20 -3.35
CA ASP A 5 0.27 -10.12 -3.32
C ASP A 5 -0.34 -8.85 -2.68
N VAL A 6 -1.59 -8.53 -3.04
CA VAL A 6 -2.38 -7.46 -2.40
C VAL A 6 -2.59 -7.74 -0.91
N LEU A 7 -2.86 -9.00 -0.53
CA LEU A 7 -3.07 -9.37 0.87
C LEU A 7 -1.80 -9.20 1.69
N VAL A 8 -0.65 -9.60 1.15
CA VAL A 8 0.66 -9.40 1.80
C VAL A 8 0.98 -7.92 1.93
N ALA A 9 0.73 -7.10 0.89
CA ALA A 9 0.93 -5.66 0.96
C ALA A 9 0.09 -5.02 2.10
N TRP A 10 -1.18 -5.40 2.22
CA TRP A 10 -2.03 -4.95 3.33
C TRP A 10 -1.56 -5.46 4.69
N ALA A 11 -1.07 -6.70 4.77
CA ALA A 11 -0.51 -7.23 6.01
C ALA A 11 0.70 -6.40 6.48
N PHE A 12 1.56 -5.96 5.57
CA PHE A 12 2.68 -5.06 5.89
C PHE A 12 2.19 -3.69 6.39
N VAL A 13 1.21 -3.09 5.73
CA VAL A 13 0.63 -1.81 6.19
C VAL A 13 0.05 -1.96 7.60
N ILE A 14 -0.78 -2.97 7.83
CA ILE A 14 -1.40 -3.21 9.13
C ILE A 14 -0.33 -3.48 10.20
N GLY A 15 0.69 -4.28 9.89
CA GLY A 15 1.82 -4.55 10.78
C GLY A 15 2.56 -3.27 11.16
N LEU A 16 2.81 -2.38 10.20
CA LEU A 16 3.44 -1.08 10.45
C LEU A 16 2.57 -0.19 11.37
N TRP A 17 1.26 -0.15 11.15
CA TRP A 17 0.32 0.57 12.02
C TRP A 17 0.41 0.09 13.46
N PHE A 18 0.35 -1.22 13.68
CA PHE A 18 0.48 -1.79 15.02
C PHE A 18 1.85 -1.49 15.64
N ALA A 19 2.94 -1.62 14.88
CA ALA A 19 4.27 -1.34 15.38
C ALA A 19 4.44 0.12 15.85
N ILE A 20 4.02 1.08 15.04
CA ILE A 20 4.13 2.51 15.37
C ILE A 20 3.24 2.87 16.56
N ILE A 21 1.99 2.39 16.60
CA ILE A 21 1.08 2.64 17.73
C ILE A 21 1.64 2.03 19.00
N PHE A 22 2.11 0.78 18.94
CA PHE A 22 2.73 0.10 20.07
C PHE A 22 3.92 0.89 20.61
N VAL A 23 4.84 1.32 19.74
CA VAL A 23 6.00 2.13 20.16
C VAL A 23 5.56 3.45 20.76
N ALA A 24 4.57 4.14 20.20
CA ALA A 24 4.07 5.40 20.75
C ALA A 24 3.47 5.22 22.15
N LEU A 25 2.76 4.12 22.41
CA LEU A 25 2.21 3.80 23.72
C LEU A 25 3.32 3.38 24.71
N ALA A 26 4.23 2.51 24.28
CA ALA A 26 5.32 2.01 25.12
C ALA A 26 6.30 3.12 25.53
N THR A 27 6.50 4.11 24.65
CA THR A 27 7.43 5.22 24.90
C THR A 27 6.77 6.48 25.44
N TRP A 28 5.46 6.48 25.68
CA TRP A 28 4.69 7.67 26.07
C TRP A 28 5.26 8.42 27.29
N ASN A 29 5.68 7.65 28.30
CA ASN A 29 6.24 8.21 29.55
C ASN A 29 7.73 8.55 29.46
N LEU A 30 8.42 8.17 28.36
CA LEU A 30 9.79 8.59 28.10
C LEU A 30 9.87 9.98 27.48
N ALA A 31 8.78 10.46 26.86
CA ALA A 31 8.73 11.79 26.28
C ALA A 31 8.71 12.86 27.40
N PRO A 32 9.71 13.76 27.44
CA PRO A 32 9.98 14.63 28.59
C PRO A 32 8.94 15.74 28.80
N ASP A 33 8.30 16.20 27.73
CA ASP A 33 7.34 17.31 27.75
C ASP A 33 6.22 17.14 26.71
N GLY A 34 5.21 18.01 26.79
CA GLY A 34 4.05 17.96 25.89
C GLY A 34 4.36 18.28 24.42
N THR A 35 5.38 19.11 24.15
CA THR A 35 5.83 19.41 22.79
C THR A 35 6.49 18.18 22.17
N ALA A 36 7.37 17.51 22.92
CA ALA A 36 8.00 16.27 22.47
C ALA A 36 6.95 15.19 22.11
N ARG A 37 5.90 15.03 22.93
CA ARG A 37 4.78 14.11 22.64
C ARG A 37 4.03 14.50 21.37
N THR A 38 3.79 15.80 21.17
CA THR A 38 3.10 16.31 19.97
C THR A 38 3.90 16.02 18.70
N ILE A 39 5.22 16.25 18.74
CA ILE A 39 6.13 15.94 17.63
C ILE A 39 6.11 14.43 17.35
N LEU A 40 6.18 13.59 18.38
CA LEU A 40 6.12 12.13 18.26
C LEU A 40 4.83 11.67 17.55
N LEU A 41 3.69 12.23 17.93
CA LEU A 41 2.40 11.91 17.31
C LEU A 41 2.33 12.37 15.84
N ILE A 42 2.78 13.59 15.54
CA ILE A 42 2.78 14.11 14.17
C ILE A 42 3.72 13.29 13.29
N ALA A 43 4.95 13.03 13.74
CA ALA A 43 5.92 12.24 13.01
C ALA A 43 5.41 10.80 12.79
N GLY A 44 4.84 10.16 13.82
CA GLY A 44 4.22 8.85 13.70
C GLY A 44 3.07 8.83 12.68
N ALA A 45 2.19 9.83 12.72
CA ALA A 45 1.09 9.96 11.76
C ALA A 45 1.59 10.14 10.32
N ILE A 46 2.61 10.99 10.12
CA ILE A 46 3.26 11.20 8.81
C ILE A 46 3.79 9.87 8.26
N VAL A 47 4.54 9.11 9.06
CA VAL A 47 5.09 7.81 8.65
C VAL A 47 3.99 6.85 8.21
N LEU A 48 2.92 6.75 8.99
CA LEU A 48 1.79 5.87 8.71
C LEU A 48 1.04 6.27 7.44
N LEU A 49 0.72 7.55 7.29
CA LEU A 49 -0.01 8.06 6.15
C LEU A 49 0.78 7.89 4.85
N PHE A 50 2.05 8.30 4.84
CA PHE A 50 2.88 8.20 3.63
C PHE A 50 3.17 6.76 3.23
N ASN A 51 3.43 5.85 4.18
CA ASN A 51 3.62 4.44 3.84
C ASN A 51 2.34 3.81 3.29
N THR A 52 1.19 4.13 3.89
CA THR A 52 -0.11 3.63 3.41
C THR A 52 -0.39 4.17 2.00
N ALA A 53 -0.14 5.45 1.75
CA ALA A 53 -0.29 6.08 0.44
C ALA A 53 0.66 5.48 -0.61
N ALA A 54 1.92 5.20 -0.25
CA ALA A 54 2.89 4.58 -1.15
C ALA A 54 2.45 3.18 -1.59
N ILE A 55 1.96 2.35 -0.66
CA ILE A 55 1.41 1.03 -0.99
C ILE A 55 0.16 1.16 -1.86
N LEU A 56 -0.75 2.10 -1.56
CA LEU A 56 -1.93 2.37 -2.39
C LEU A 56 -1.55 2.79 -3.82
N ALA A 57 -0.54 3.66 -3.97
CA ALA A 57 -0.03 4.10 -5.25
C ALA A 57 0.58 2.92 -6.04
N MET A 58 1.41 2.10 -5.37
CA MET A 58 1.96 0.88 -5.95
C MET A 58 0.85 -0.05 -6.46
N LEU A 59 -0.17 -0.33 -5.62
CA LEU A 59 -1.28 -1.19 -5.99
C LEU A 59 -2.14 -0.63 -7.12
N ARG A 60 -2.33 0.69 -7.17
CA ARG A 60 -3.05 1.36 -8.26
C ARG A 60 -2.30 1.23 -9.58
N HIS A 61 -1.01 1.53 -9.59
CA HIS A 61 -0.19 1.44 -10.79
C HIS A 61 -0.11 -0.01 -11.31
N TYR A 62 0.03 -0.98 -10.42
CA TYR A 62 -0.01 -2.41 -10.77
C TYR A 62 -1.31 -2.85 -11.46
N ARG A 63 -2.45 -2.21 -11.14
CA ARG A 63 -3.72 -2.48 -11.84
C ARG A 63 -3.75 -1.83 -13.22
N GLU A 64 -3.29 -0.58 -13.30
CA GLU A 64 -3.26 0.22 -14.53
C GLU A 64 -2.36 -0.42 -15.60
N ASP A 65 -1.14 -0.83 -15.22
CA ASP A 65 -0.20 -1.49 -16.13
C ASP A 65 -0.72 -2.87 -16.60
N ARG A 66 -1.45 -3.58 -15.74
CA ARG A 66 -1.99 -4.90 -16.05
C ARG A 66 -3.17 -4.82 -17.03
N ASP A 67 -4.10 -3.88 -16.81
CA ASP A 67 -5.27 -3.72 -17.67
C ASP A 67 -4.84 -3.26 -19.08
N PHE A 68 -3.75 -2.47 -19.17
CA PHE A 68 -3.10 -2.16 -20.45
C PHE A 68 -2.50 -3.40 -21.14
N MET A 69 -1.72 -4.21 -20.41
CA MET A 69 -1.02 -5.36 -21.00
C MET A 69 -1.99 -6.44 -21.50
N TYR A 70 -3.00 -6.82 -20.70
CA TYR A 70 -3.96 -7.85 -21.10
C TYR A 70 -5.03 -7.36 -22.07
N GLY A 71 -5.40 -6.08 -22.03
CA GLY A 71 -6.36 -5.53 -23.01
C GLY A 71 -5.86 -5.66 -24.45
N LEU A 72 -4.56 -5.48 -24.66
CA LEU A 72 -3.92 -5.62 -25.97
C LEU A 72 -3.88 -7.09 -26.43
N ASP A 73 -3.48 -8.00 -25.55
CA ASP A 73 -3.41 -9.44 -25.86
C ASP A 73 -4.80 -10.02 -26.17
N ILE A 74 -5.84 -9.65 -25.43
CA ILE A 74 -7.22 -10.10 -25.68
C ILE A 74 -7.69 -9.62 -27.06
N LYS A 75 -7.39 -8.37 -27.43
CA LYS A 75 -7.75 -7.82 -28.74
C LYS A 75 -7.09 -8.59 -29.89
N PHE A 76 -5.81 -8.91 -29.77
CA PHE A 76 -5.13 -9.71 -30.79
C PHE A 76 -5.64 -11.16 -30.86
N LEU A 77 -6.00 -11.76 -29.72
CA LEU A 77 -6.64 -13.08 -29.68
C LEU A 77 -8.01 -13.08 -30.37
N ASP A 78 -8.82 -12.04 -30.18
CA ASP A 78 -10.11 -11.88 -30.86
C ASP A 78 -9.94 -11.67 -32.37
N GLU A 79 -8.98 -10.83 -32.79
CA GLU A 79 -8.66 -10.64 -34.21
C GLU A 79 -8.18 -11.94 -34.87
N ALA A 80 -7.36 -12.74 -34.18
CA ALA A 80 -6.90 -14.03 -34.67
C ALA A 80 -8.03 -15.08 -34.76
N ARG A 81 -9.02 -15.02 -33.86
CA ARG A 81 -10.22 -15.88 -33.89
C ARG A 81 -11.16 -15.49 -35.03
N GLY A 82 -11.37 -14.20 -35.25
CA GLY A 82 -12.22 -13.67 -36.33
C GLY A 82 -11.68 -13.95 -37.73
N ARG A 83 -10.37 -14.16 -37.89
CA ARG A 83 -9.74 -14.54 -39.17
C ARG A 83 -9.79 -16.05 -39.47
N ARG A 84 -10.22 -16.88 -38.51
CA ARG A 84 -10.29 -18.35 -38.64
C ARG A 84 -11.71 -18.88 -38.94
N GLY A 85 -12.71 -18.01 -39.02
CA GLY A 85 -14.07 -18.33 -39.52
C GLY A 85 -14.31 -17.66 -40.86
#